data_AF-A0A5B6ZX00-F1
#
_entry.id   AF-A0A5B6ZX00-F1
#
_cell.length_a   1.000
_cell.length_b   1.000
_cell.length_c   1.000
_cell.angle_alpha   90.00
_cell.angle_beta   90.00
_cell.angle_gamma   90.00
#
_symmetry.space_group_name_H-M   'P 1'
#
loop_
_entity.id
_entity.type
_entity.pdbx_description
1 polymer ?
#
loop_
_entity_poly.entity_id
_entity_poly.type
_entity_poly.pdbx_seq_one_letter_code
_entity_poly.pdbx_strand_id
1 'polypeptide(L)'
;MSLNLIHHHHHHHHHLSTSISASSSTFLSNDNFHIRTQNVSLPAKNSVICKCVATSPMEPTAYKTKVSRNANMAKLQAGYLFPEVARKMAAHMLKYPDAQVIRLGIGNTTEPIPGVITSAMAKRSHALSTIEGYSGYGAEQGERLLRAAIASAFYSNLGVEEDDIFVSDGPKSDISRLQVLFGSSVTMAVQDPSYPAYVDSSVIMGQTSQFQKDVEKYGKIEYLKCTPENGFFPDL
;
A
#
# COMPACT_ATOMS: atom_id res chain seq x y z
N MET A 1 20.61 33.22 -48.37
CA MET A 1 21.50 33.32 -47.19
C MET A 1 21.63 31.94 -46.60
N SER A 2 22.87 31.55 -46.31
CA SER A 2 23.38 30.18 -46.28
C SER A 2 22.84 29.29 -45.16
N LEU A 3 22.81 28.00 -45.49
CA LEU A 3 22.76 26.86 -44.58
C LEU A 3 23.76 27.01 -43.43
N ASN A 4 23.39 26.50 -42.27
CA ASN A 4 24.35 25.79 -41.42
C ASN A 4 23.72 24.50 -40.90
N LEU A 5 24.27 23.42 -41.42
CA LEU A 5 24.10 22.02 -41.06
C LEU A 5 25.06 21.75 -39.89
N ILE A 6 24.58 21.29 -38.74
CA ILE A 6 25.44 20.67 -37.74
C ILE A 6 24.84 19.31 -37.37
N HIS A 7 25.60 18.29 -37.77
CA HIS A 7 25.45 16.89 -37.47
C HIS A 7 26.17 16.63 -36.13
N HIS A 8 25.56 15.94 -35.16
CA HIS A 8 26.33 15.06 -34.28
C HIS A 8 25.50 14.01 -33.53
N HIS A 9 25.80 12.75 -33.88
CA HIS A 9 25.90 11.53 -33.09
C HIS A 9 24.85 11.15 -32.03
N HIS A 10 24.06 10.14 -32.40
CA HIS A 10 23.43 9.19 -31.49
C HIS A 10 24.46 8.44 -30.63
N HIS A 11 24.31 8.51 -29.31
CA HIS A 11 24.77 7.47 -28.38
C HIS A 11 23.55 6.86 -27.69
N HIS A 12 23.27 5.59 -28.00
CA HIS A 12 22.30 4.78 -27.27
C HIS A 12 22.90 4.37 -25.91
N HIS A 13 22.36 4.91 -24.82
CA HIS A 13 22.52 4.32 -23.49
C HIS A 13 21.19 3.69 -23.07
N HIS A 14 21.15 2.35 -23.10
CA HIS A 14 20.10 1.57 -22.45
C HIS A 14 20.26 1.72 -20.93
N HIS A 15 19.42 2.55 -20.30
CA HIS A 15 19.25 2.53 -18.85
C HIS A 15 18.10 1.60 -18.50
N LEU A 16 18.43 0.39 -18.05
CA LEU A 16 17.50 -0.50 -17.35
C LEU A 16 17.22 0.15 -15.98
N SER A 17 16.02 0.70 -15.78
CA SER A 17 15.59 1.17 -14.47
C SER A 17 14.89 0.02 -13.74
N THR A 18 15.63 -0.64 -12.85
CA THR A 18 15.10 -1.59 -11.87
C THR A 18 14.61 -0.82 -10.65
N SER A 19 13.29 -0.83 -10.43
CA SER A 19 12.68 -0.36 -9.20
C SER A 19 12.76 -1.46 -8.14
N ILE A 20 13.76 -1.37 -7.25
CA ILE A 20 13.82 -2.17 -6.02
C ILE A 20 13.67 -1.21 -4.84
N SER A 21 12.53 -1.36 -4.16
CA SER A 21 12.28 -0.85 -2.82
C SER A 21 12.85 -1.87 -1.82
N ALA A 22 13.81 -1.45 -1.00
CA ALA A 22 13.90 -1.77 0.42
C ALA A 22 15.20 -1.18 1.01
N SER A 23 15.03 -0.56 2.17
CA SER A 23 16.05 0.07 3.00
C SER A 23 17.23 -0.85 3.32
N SER A 24 18.45 -0.34 3.17
CA SER A 24 19.63 -0.73 3.95
C SER A 24 20.71 0.33 3.76
N SER A 25 21.06 1.02 4.85
CA SER A 25 22.13 2.01 4.92
C SER A 25 23.49 1.36 4.73
N THR A 26 24.22 1.72 3.67
CA THR A 26 25.62 1.36 3.48
C THR A 26 26.53 2.44 4.04
N PHE A 27 27.13 2.19 5.19
CA PHE A 27 28.34 2.87 5.62
C PHE A 27 29.51 2.31 4.81
N LEU A 28 30.14 3.16 3.99
CA LEU A 28 31.41 2.86 3.34
C LEU A 28 32.52 3.02 4.36
N SER A 29 33.24 1.94 4.66
CA SER A 29 34.55 1.98 5.31
C SER A 29 35.47 1.04 4.55
N ASN A 30 36.67 1.56 4.26
CA ASN A 30 37.63 1.02 3.32
C ASN A 30 38.71 0.27 4.10
N ASP A 31 38.66 -1.06 4.12
CA ASP A 31 39.73 -1.88 4.72
C ASP A 31 40.36 -2.83 3.69
N ASN A 32 41.64 -2.56 3.43
CA ASN A 32 42.54 -3.38 2.64
C ASN A 32 42.95 -4.62 3.45
N PHE A 33 42.47 -5.81 3.06
CA PHE A 33 43.05 -7.07 3.54
C PHE A 33 43.65 -7.87 2.38
N HIS A 34 44.98 -7.88 2.34
CA HIS A 34 45.78 -8.79 1.53
C HIS A 34 45.72 -10.21 2.12
N ILE A 35 45.29 -11.19 1.32
CA ILE A 35 45.45 -12.61 1.65
C ILE A 35 46.38 -13.26 0.63
N ARG A 36 47.45 -13.83 1.19
CA ARG A 36 48.60 -14.50 0.56
C ARG A 36 48.20 -15.90 0.10
N THR A 37 48.34 -16.20 -1.18
CA THR A 37 48.18 -17.54 -1.75
C THR A 37 49.38 -18.43 -1.40
N GLN A 38 49.12 -19.60 -0.84
CA GLN A 38 50.10 -20.69 -0.76
C GLN A 38 49.59 -21.87 -1.61
N ASN A 39 50.35 -22.20 -2.65
CA ASN A 39 50.14 -23.38 -3.48
C ASN A 39 50.73 -24.60 -2.78
N VAL A 40 49.92 -25.63 -2.55
CA VAL A 40 50.39 -26.96 -2.16
C VAL A 40 49.85 -27.96 -3.17
N SER A 41 50.76 -28.67 -3.84
CA SER A 41 50.46 -29.75 -4.78
C SER A 41 50.42 -31.10 -4.04
N LEU A 42 49.47 -31.96 -4.41
CA LEU A 42 49.37 -33.34 -3.94
C LEU A 42 49.27 -34.31 -5.13
N PRO A 43 49.88 -35.51 -5.04
CA PRO A 43 50.10 -36.40 -6.16
C PRO A 43 48.86 -37.21 -6.58
N ALA A 44 48.78 -37.50 -7.87
CA ALA A 44 47.71 -38.26 -8.51
C ALA A 44 47.68 -39.74 -8.08
N LYS A 45 46.48 -40.28 -7.84
CA LYS A 45 46.25 -41.73 -7.87
C LYS A 45 44.81 -42.10 -8.27
N ASN A 46 44.80 -42.94 -9.32
CA ASN A 46 43.85 -43.95 -9.76
C ASN A 46 42.33 -43.68 -9.75
N SER A 47 41.85 -43.55 -10.99
CA SER A 47 40.47 -43.70 -11.46
C SER A 47 39.69 -44.82 -10.79
N VAL A 48 38.60 -44.44 -10.12
CA VAL A 48 37.46 -45.32 -9.81
C VAL A 48 36.26 -44.75 -10.55
N ILE A 49 35.67 -45.55 -11.45
CA ILE A 49 34.44 -45.19 -12.15
C ILE A 49 33.28 -45.33 -11.14
N CYS A 50 32.96 -44.23 -10.45
CA CYS A 50 31.69 -44.10 -9.75
C CYS A 50 30.59 -43.83 -10.77
N LYS A 51 29.68 -44.79 -10.97
CA LYS A 51 28.41 -44.55 -11.66
C LYS A 51 27.56 -43.62 -10.78
N CYS A 52 27.60 -42.32 -11.06
CA CYS A 52 26.65 -41.36 -10.50
C CYS A 52 25.28 -41.67 -11.09
N VAL A 53 24.41 -42.33 -10.30
CA VAL A 53 22.98 -42.32 -10.59
C VAL A 53 22.50 -40.92 -10.24
N ALA A 54 22.22 -40.11 -11.26
CA ALA A 54 21.57 -38.83 -11.11
C ALA A 54 20.20 -39.07 -10.44
N THR A 55 20.15 -38.91 -9.12
CA THR A 55 18.90 -38.66 -8.45
C THR A 55 18.46 -37.29 -8.95
N SER A 56 17.26 -37.21 -9.53
CA SER A 56 16.65 -35.93 -9.91
C SER A 56 16.90 -34.91 -8.79
N PRO A 57 17.37 -33.69 -9.07
CA PRO A 57 17.55 -32.70 -8.02
C PRO A 57 16.19 -32.49 -7.37
N MET A 58 16.04 -33.02 -6.16
CA MET A 58 14.92 -32.76 -5.28
C MET A 58 14.95 -31.26 -5.05
N GLU A 59 14.01 -30.53 -5.66
CA GLU A 59 13.94 -29.08 -5.46
C GLU A 59 13.98 -28.80 -3.97
N PRO A 60 14.83 -27.88 -3.49
CA PRO A 60 14.82 -27.49 -2.10
C PRO A 60 13.47 -26.82 -1.84
N THR A 61 12.51 -27.59 -1.30
CA THR A 61 11.25 -27.03 -0.82
C THR A 61 11.61 -25.97 0.21
N ALA A 62 11.38 -24.70 -0.16
CA ALA A 62 11.68 -23.57 0.70
C ALA A 62 11.07 -23.81 2.09
N TYR A 63 11.82 -23.50 3.15
CA TYR A 63 11.35 -23.64 4.52
C TYR A 63 10.00 -22.89 4.70
N LYS A 64 9.04 -23.53 5.39
CA LYS A 64 7.74 -22.95 5.70
C LYS A 64 7.51 -22.97 7.22
N THR A 65 6.88 -21.92 7.73
CA THR A 65 6.45 -21.88 9.14
C THR A 65 5.29 -22.85 9.37
N LYS A 66 4.99 -23.15 10.64
CA LYS A 66 3.80 -23.92 11.04
C LYS A 66 2.59 -23.04 11.40
N VAL A 67 2.65 -21.74 11.09
CA VAL A 67 1.56 -20.80 11.37
C VAL A 67 0.53 -20.92 10.25
N SER A 68 -0.70 -21.33 10.59
CA SER A 68 -1.80 -21.37 9.63
C SER A 68 -2.12 -19.97 9.12
N ARG A 69 -2.28 -19.83 7.80
CA ARG A 69 -2.77 -18.58 7.20
C ARG A 69 -4.14 -18.23 7.80
N ASN A 70 -4.36 -16.95 8.07
CA ASN A 70 -5.68 -16.47 8.46
C ASN A 70 -6.70 -16.82 7.35
N ALA A 71 -7.71 -17.63 7.69
CA ALA A 71 -8.73 -18.09 6.76
C ALA A 71 -9.53 -16.93 6.13
N ASN A 72 -9.71 -15.82 6.85
CA ASN A 72 -10.38 -14.62 6.33
C ASN A 72 -9.58 -13.97 5.20
N MET A 73 -8.26 -13.92 5.32
CA MET A 73 -7.38 -13.43 4.25
C MET A 73 -7.41 -14.32 3.00
N ALA A 74 -7.85 -15.57 3.12
CA ALA A 74 -8.02 -16.48 1.99
C ALA A 74 -9.38 -16.34 1.29
N LYS A 75 -10.36 -15.66 1.92
CA LYS A 75 -11.68 -15.39 1.32
C LYS A 75 -11.61 -14.30 0.24
N LEU A 76 -10.66 -13.37 0.35
CA LEU A 76 -10.50 -12.26 -0.58
C LEU A 76 -10.28 -12.77 -2.01
N GLN A 77 -11.24 -12.48 -2.90
CA GLN A 77 -11.30 -13.02 -4.27
C GLN A 77 -10.17 -12.51 -5.18
N ALA A 78 -9.70 -11.29 -4.95
CA ALA A 78 -8.65 -10.65 -5.72
C ALA A 78 -7.85 -9.66 -4.86
N GLY A 79 -6.80 -9.08 -5.45
CA GLY A 79 -6.14 -7.92 -4.86
C GLY A 79 -7.09 -6.74 -4.77
N TYR A 80 -6.83 -5.84 -3.81
CA TYR A 80 -7.58 -4.59 -3.66
C TYR A 80 -7.64 -3.82 -4.99
N LEU A 81 -8.77 -3.16 -5.27
CA LEU A 81 -9.07 -2.54 -6.57
C LEU A 81 -7.94 -1.62 -7.07
N PHE A 82 -7.41 -0.76 -6.20
CA PHE A 82 -6.44 0.27 -6.62
C PHE A 82 -5.06 -0.28 -6.99
N PRO A 83 -4.47 -1.25 -6.25
CA PRO A 83 -3.30 -1.99 -6.72
C PRO A 83 -3.47 -2.61 -8.12
N GLU A 84 -4.65 -3.14 -8.43
CA GLU A 84 -4.91 -3.73 -9.76
C GLU A 84 -4.99 -2.66 -10.85
N VAL A 85 -5.61 -1.50 -10.58
CA VAL A 85 -5.59 -0.34 -11.49
C VAL A 85 -4.15 0.14 -11.73
N ALA A 86 -3.32 0.22 -10.68
CA ALA A 86 -1.92 0.60 -10.79
C ALA A 86 -1.11 -0.41 -11.62
N ARG A 87 -1.35 -1.71 -11.45
CA ARG A 87 -0.71 -2.77 -12.23
C ARG A 87 -1.05 -2.66 -13.72
N LYS A 88 -2.34 -2.45 -14.05
CA LYS A 88 -2.79 -2.25 -15.44
C LYS A 88 -2.20 -0.98 -16.05
N MET A 89 -2.12 0.10 -15.27
CA MET A 89 -1.48 1.34 -15.69
C MET A 89 0.01 1.14 -16.02
N ALA A 90 0.75 0.44 -15.15
CA ALA A 90 2.16 0.15 -15.40
C ALA A 90 2.38 -0.69 -16.68
N ALA A 91 1.53 -1.71 -16.88
CA ALA A 91 1.57 -2.51 -18.10
C ALA A 91 1.24 -1.70 -19.36
N HIS A 92 0.30 -0.75 -19.27
CA HIS A 92 -0.04 0.15 -20.37
C HIS A 92 1.12 1.08 -20.73
N MET A 93 1.77 1.70 -19.74
CA MET A 93 2.94 2.56 -19.95
C MET A 93 4.13 1.81 -20.54
N LEU A 94 4.33 0.54 -20.18
CA LEU A 94 5.38 -0.29 -20.79
C LEU A 94 5.07 -0.59 -22.27
N LYS A 95 3.80 -0.83 -22.59
CA LYS A 95 3.35 -1.14 -23.96
C LYS A 95 3.34 0.09 -24.87
N TYR A 96 3.05 1.27 -24.31
CA TYR A 96 2.98 2.54 -25.03
C TYR A 96 3.81 3.61 -24.31
N PRO A 97 5.16 3.58 -24.44
CA PRO A 97 6.05 4.46 -23.67
C PRO A 97 5.82 5.96 -23.89
N ASP A 98 5.37 6.35 -25.09
CA ASP A 98 5.17 7.75 -25.46
C ASP A 98 3.74 8.27 -25.15
N ALA A 99 2.87 7.40 -24.61
CA ALA A 99 1.48 7.77 -24.32
C ALA A 99 1.41 8.84 -23.22
N GLN A 100 0.73 9.95 -23.51
CA GLN A 100 0.41 10.99 -22.53
C GLN A 100 -0.85 10.60 -21.76
N VAL A 101 -0.69 9.79 -20.72
CA VAL A 101 -1.82 9.23 -19.98
C VAL A 101 -2.43 10.23 -19.00
N ILE A 102 -3.72 10.50 -19.16
CA ILE A 102 -4.55 11.24 -18.19
C ILE A 102 -5.21 10.25 -17.24
N ARG A 103 -5.04 10.44 -15.93
CA ARG A 103 -5.47 9.49 -14.89
C ARG A 103 -6.74 9.99 -14.19
N LEU A 104 -7.90 9.46 -14.60
CA LEU A 104 -9.21 9.79 -14.04
C LEU A 104 -9.85 8.61 -13.27
N GLY A 105 -9.03 7.66 -12.82
CA GLY A 105 -9.49 6.46 -12.11
C GLY A 105 -9.55 6.65 -10.59
N ILE A 106 -8.38 6.67 -9.94
CA ILE A 106 -8.29 6.89 -8.49
C ILE A 106 -8.54 8.37 -8.21
N GLY A 107 -9.45 8.69 -7.28
CA GLY A 107 -9.72 10.05 -6.82
C GLY A 107 -8.58 10.63 -5.97
N ASN A 108 -7.39 10.77 -6.56
CA ASN A 108 -6.24 11.38 -5.93
C ASN A 108 -6.19 12.88 -6.28
N THR A 109 -6.03 13.74 -5.27
CA THR A 109 -5.91 15.18 -5.47
C THR A 109 -4.62 15.54 -6.20
N THR A 110 -4.67 16.50 -7.12
CA THR A 110 -3.52 16.90 -7.95
C THR A 110 -2.96 18.29 -7.62
N GLU A 111 -3.77 19.16 -7.03
CA GLU A 111 -3.38 20.54 -6.79
C GLU A 111 -2.52 20.70 -5.53
N PRO A 112 -1.64 21.71 -5.48
CA PRO A 112 -0.84 21.99 -4.29
C PRO A 112 -1.71 22.31 -3.07
N ILE A 113 -1.25 21.89 -1.89
CA ILE A 113 -1.86 22.29 -0.62
C ILE A 113 -1.70 23.81 -0.45
N PRO A 114 -2.76 24.55 -0.07
CA PRO A 114 -2.68 26.00 0.15
C PRO A 114 -1.55 26.41 1.09
N GLY A 115 -0.87 27.50 0.74
CA GLY A 115 0.33 27.97 1.45
C GLY A 115 0.12 28.25 2.95
N VAL A 116 -1.09 28.65 3.34
CA VAL A 116 -1.44 28.87 4.76
C VAL A 116 -1.35 27.59 5.59
N ILE A 117 -1.71 26.44 5.00
CA ILE A 117 -1.67 25.12 5.66
C ILE A 117 -0.22 24.62 5.70
N THR A 118 0.48 24.64 4.56
CA THR A 118 1.86 24.13 4.50
C THR A 118 2.82 24.96 5.36
N SER A 119 2.61 26.27 5.46
CA SER A 119 3.38 27.15 6.36
C SER A 119 3.17 26.81 7.83
N ALA A 120 1.94 26.48 8.25
CA ALA A 120 1.65 26.04 9.61
C ALA A 120 2.33 24.69 9.93
N MET A 121 2.30 23.74 8.98
CA MET A 121 3.01 22.46 9.11
C MET A 121 4.54 22.65 9.22
N ALA A 122 5.13 23.50 8.37
CA ALA A 122 6.55 23.83 8.42
C ALA A 122 6.93 24.48 9.76
N LYS A 123 6.12 25.43 10.23
CA LYS A 123 6.30 26.07 11.55
C LYS A 123 6.26 25.04 12.68
N ARG A 124 5.32 24.09 12.64
CA ARG A 124 5.25 23.01 13.65
C ARG A 124 6.50 22.13 13.61
N SER A 125 6.98 21.78 12.42
CA SER A 125 8.22 21.01 12.23
C SER A 125 9.44 21.73 12.83
N HIS A 126 9.60 23.03 12.56
CA HIS A 126 10.67 23.83 13.16
C HIS A 126 10.53 23.98 14.68
N ALA A 127 9.31 24.11 15.20
CA ALA A 127 9.08 24.19 16.65
C ALA A 127 9.55 22.92 17.38
N LEU A 128 9.46 21.74 16.74
CA LEU A 128 9.95 20.48 17.32
C LEU A 128 11.48 20.44 17.51
N SER A 129 12.24 21.41 16.98
CA SER A 129 13.68 21.54 17.20
C SER A 129 14.05 22.50 18.33
N THR A 130 13.10 23.02 19.12
CA THR A 130 13.36 23.85 20.30
C THR A 130 12.87 23.18 21.57
N ILE A 131 13.42 23.58 22.72
CA ILE A 131 13.02 23.01 24.03
C ILE A 131 11.55 23.34 24.32
N GLU A 132 11.10 24.54 23.97
CA GLU A 132 9.76 25.06 24.26
C GLU A 132 8.70 24.50 23.30
N GLY A 133 9.08 24.27 22.04
CA GLY A 133 8.17 23.83 20.98
C GLY A 133 8.07 22.31 20.82
N TYR A 134 9.01 21.56 21.40
CA TYR A 134 9.01 20.11 21.37
C TYR A 134 7.83 19.50 22.14
N SER A 135 7.26 18.45 21.58
CA SER A 135 6.27 17.61 22.26
C SER A 135 6.46 16.16 21.85
N GLY A 136 6.35 15.24 22.80
CA GLY A 136 6.37 13.79 22.56
C GLY A 136 5.02 13.25 22.11
N TYR A 137 4.59 12.14 22.72
CA TYR A 137 3.23 11.60 22.49
C TYR A 137 2.15 12.64 22.78
N GLY A 138 1.18 12.73 21.88
CA GLY A 138 -0.06 13.46 22.10
C GLY A 138 -1.15 12.54 22.66
N ALA A 139 -2.32 13.11 22.96
CA ALA A 139 -3.50 12.33 23.30
C ALA A 139 -3.94 11.49 22.08
N GLU A 140 -4.24 10.21 22.29
CA GLU A 140 -4.60 9.25 21.24
C GLU A 140 -5.90 9.63 20.52
N GLN A 141 -6.80 10.34 21.22
CA GLN A 141 -8.04 10.89 20.66
C GLN A 141 -7.80 12.11 19.76
N GLY A 142 -6.61 12.73 19.82
CA GLY A 142 -6.27 13.95 19.12
C GLY A 142 -6.12 15.17 20.04
N GLU A 143 -5.39 16.18 19.55
CA GLU A 143 -5.19 17.43 20.27
C GLU A 143 -6.53 18.13 20.54
N ARG A 144 -6.76 18.54 21.79
CA ARG A 144 -8.03 19.17 22.21
C ARG A 144 -8.41 20.37 21.34
N LEU A 145 -7.45 21.24 21.03
CA LEU A 145 -7.71 22.42 20.18
C LEU A 145 -8.20 22.04 18.77
N LEU A 146 -7.66 20.96 18.20
CA LEU A 146 -8.11 20.45 16.91
C LEU A 146 -9.52 19.82 17.00
N ARG A 147 -9.78 19.03 18.05
CA ARG A 147 -11.11 18.45 18.29
C ARG A 147 -12.19 19.53 18.45
N ALA A 148 -11.93 20.55 19.26
CA ALA A 148 -12.80 21.70 19.43
C ALA A 148 -13.06 22.44 18.11
N ALA A 149 -12.00 22.64 17.30
CA ALA A 149 -12.12 23.28 16.00
C ALA A 149 -12.99 22.46 15.03
N ILE A 150 -12.85 21.13 15.01
CA ILE A 150 -13.68 20.23 14.19
C ILE A 150 -15.16 20.29 14.64
N ALA A 151 -15.41 20.15 15.95
CA ALA A 151 -16.76 20.23 16.51
C ALA A 151 -17.45 21.55 16.12
N SER A 152 -16.76 22.68 16.33
CA SER A 152 -17.29 24.00 15.97
C SER A 152 -17.46 24.22 14.47
N ALA A 153 -16.55 23.71 13.62
CA ALA A 153 -16.59 23.98 12.18
C ALA A 153 -17.63 23.13 11.43
N PHE A 154 -17.81 21.88 11.85
CA PHE A 154 -18.63 20.90 11.10
C PHE A 154 -19.92 20.50 11.80
N TYR A 155 -19.99 20.63 13.14
CA TYR A 155 -21.11 20.12 13.93
C TYR A 155 -21.76 21.18 14.83
N SER A 156 -21.56 22.47 14.51
CA SER A 156 -22.19 23.57 15.22
C SER A 156 -23.72 23.39 15.27
N ASN A 157 -24.28 23.47 16.48
CA ASN A 157 -25.72 23.29 16.76
C ASN A 157 -26.27 21.88 16.52
N LEU A 158 -25.43 20.86 16.38
CA LEU A 158 -25.84 19.46 16.26
C LEU A 158 -25.66 18.65 17.56
N GLY A 159 -25.20 19.29 18.65
CA GLY A 159 -24.98 18.66 19.95
C GLY A 159 -23.77 17.72 20.00
N VAL A 160 -22.82 17.88 19.07
CA VAL A 160 -21.55 17.14 19.06
C VAL A 160 -20.48 18.01 19.72
N GLU A 161 -19.89 17.50 20.77
CA GLU A 161 -18.87 18.20 21.56
C GLU A 161 -17.45 17.74 21.17
N GLU A 162 -16.42 18.43 21.66
CA GLU A 162 -15.03 18.08 21.34
C GLU A 162 -14.66 16.64 21.75
N ASP A 163 -15.28 16.12 22.81
CA ASP A 163 -15.03 14.77 23.34
C ASP A 163 -15.73 13.67 22.53
N ASP A 164 -16.64 14.02 21.62
CA ASP A 164 -17.23 13.09 20.64
C ASP A 164 -16.33 12.93 19.40
N ILE A 165 -15.32 13.80 19.23
CA ILE A 165 -14.40 13.80 18.09
C ILE A 165 -13.18 12.92 18.37
N PHE A 166 -12.89 12.00 17.45
CA PHE A 166 -11.67 11.18 17.43
C PHE A 166 -10.88 11.51 16.16
N VAL A 167 -9.72 12.14 16.33
CA VAL A 167 -8.84 12.50 15.20
C VAL A 167 -8.03 11.27 14.78
N SER A 168 -7.97 11.00 13.48
CA SER A 168 -7.21 9.89 12.93
C SER A 168 -6.27 10.29 11.80
N ASP A 169 -5.44 9.34 11.38
CA ASP A 169 -4.60 9.40 10.17
C ASP A 169 -5.40 9.21 8.87
N GLY A 170 -6.73 9.05 8.95
CA GLY A 170 -7.60 9.07 7.79
C GLY A 170 -8.76 8.07 7.88
N PRO A 171 -9.81 8.29 7.07
CA PRO A 171 -11.06 7.52 7.15
C PRO A 171 -10.86 6.04 6.83
N LYS A 172 -9.89 5.69 5.96
CA LYS A 172 -9.62 4.28 5.60
C LYS A 172 -9.07 3.48 6.78
N SER A 173 -8.21 4.09 7.59
CA SER A 173 -7.68 3.49 8.81
C SER A 173 -8.81 3.31 9.83
N ASP A 174 -9.67 4.32 10.00
CA ASP A 174 -10.78 4.26 10.95
C ASP A 174 -11.87 3.25 10.58
N ILE A 175 -12.17 3.07 9.28
CA ILE A 175 -13.04 1.97 8.85
C ILE A 175 -12.51 0.64 9.40
N SER A 176 -11.21 0.40 9.33
CA SER A 176 -10.62 -0.84 9.86
C SER A 176 -10.61 -0.88 11.39
N ARG A 177 -10.33 0.24 12.08
CA ARG A 177 -10.38 0.31 13.55
C ARG A 177 -11.80 0.06 14.09
N LEU A 178 -12.81 0.63 13.45
CA LEU A 178 -14.22 0.41 13.79
C LEU A 178 -14.62 -1.05 13.55
N GLN A 179 -14.14 -1.67 12.48
CA GLN A 179 -14.41 -3.09 12.21
C GLN A 179 -13.76 -4.00 13.26
N VAL A 180 -12.55 -3.66 13.75
CA VAL A 180 -11.95 -4.33 14.90
C VAL A 180 -12.80 -4.14 16.16
N LEU A 181 -13.30 -2.93 16.42
CA LEU A 181 -14.17 -2.63 17.54
C LEU A 181 -15.48 -3.44 17.51
N PHE A 182 -16.15 -3.52 16.36
CA PHE A 182 -17.38 -4.30 16.20
C PHE A 182 -17.16 -5.82 16.30
N GLY A 183 -15.96 -6.28 15.93
CA GLY A 183 -15.61 -7.70 15.98
C GLY A 183 -16.26 -8.53 14.87
N SER A 184 -16.16 -9.85 14.99
CA SER A 184 -16.52 -10.78 13.91
C SER A 184 -17.98 -11.25 13.91
N SER A 185 -18.74 -10.95 14.97
CA SER A 185 -20.09 -11.49 15.19
C SER A 185 -21.22 -10.62 14.62
N VAL A 186 -20.91 -9.44 14.10
CA VAL A 186 -21.89 -8.54 13.50
C VAL A 186 -22.16 -8.89 12.03
N THR A 187 -23.35 -8.54 11.56
CA THR A 187 -23.69 -8.47 10.13
C THR A 187 -23.67 -7.02 9.69
N MET A 188 -23.42 -6.78 8.40
CA MET A 188 -23.38 -5.42 7.85
C MET A 188 -24.25 -5.29 6.60
N ALA A 189 -24.70 -4.07 6.34
CA ALA A 189 -25.25 -3.67 5.07
C ALA A 189 -24.32 -2.67 4.39
N VAL A 190 -24.22 -2.73 3.07
CA VAL A 190 -23.49 -1.75 2.25
C VAL A 190 -24.35 -1.32 1.07
N GLN A 191 -24.22 -0.07 0.64
CA GLN A 191 -24.76 0.36 -0.64
C GLN A 191 -24.10 -0.43 -1.79
N ASP A 192 -24.88 -0.73 -2.82
CA ASP A 192 -24.45 -1.44 -4.02
C ASP A 192 -24.76 -0.56 -5.25
N PRO A 193 -23.77 0.17 -5.81
CA PRO A 193 -22.32 0.13 -5.51
C PRO A 193 -21.86 1.02 -4.34
N SER A 194 -20.68 0.74 -3.77
CA SER A 194 -20.03 1.57 -2.74
C SER A 194 -18.49 1.44 -2.72
N TYR A 195 -17.83 2.20 -1.84
CA TYR A 195 -16.38 2.12 -1.65
C TYR A 195 -15.95 0.72 -1.12
N PRO A 196 -15.00 0.03 -1.77
CA PRO A 196 -14.73 -1.40 -1.48
C PRO A 196 -14.14 -1.67 -0.10
N ALA A 197 -13.57 -0.68 0.59
CA ALA A 197 -12.98 -0.90 1.91
C ALA A 197 -14.00 -1.37 2.96
N TYR A 198 -15.28 -1.02 2.82
CA TYR A 198 -16.32 -1.49 3.73
C TYR A 198 -16.46 -3.02 3.67
N VAL A 199 -16.56 -3.57 2.45
CA VAL A 199 -16.68 -5.01 2.21
C VAL A 199 -15.37 -5.73 2.57
N ASP A 200 -14.23 -5.23 2.09
CA ASP A 200 -12.95 -5.93 2.30
C ASP A 200 -12.54 -5.98 3.78
N SER A 201 -12.78 -4.91 4.54
CA SER A 201 -12.53 -4.91 5.99
C SER A 201 -13.43 -5.90 6.73
N SER A 202 -14.70 -6.02 6.32
CA SER A 202 -15.65 -7.01 6.85
C SER A 202 -15.22 -8.46 6.57
N VAL A 203 -14.74 -8.72 5.34
CA VAL A 203 -14.18 -10.03 4.95
C VAL A 203 -12.99 -10.37 5.85
N ILE A 204 -12.05 -9.43 6.03
CA ILE A 204 -10.85 -9.60 6.86
C ILE A 204 -11.21 -9.86 8.33
N MET A 205 -12.21 -9.15 8.87
CA MET A 205 -12.69 -9.33 10.23
C MET A 205 -13.49 -10.62 10.45
N GLY A 206 -13.87 -11.32 9.38
CA GLY A 206 -14.54 -12.61 9.46
C GLY A 206 -16.05 -12.53 9.63
N GLN A 207 -16.64 -11.38 9.29
CA GLN A 207 -18.09 -11.16 9.33
C GLN A 207 -18.81 -11.82 8.13
N THR A 208 -18.05 -12.20 7.10
CA THR A 208 -18.60 -12.73 5.85
C THR A 208 -18.41 -14.23 5.69
N SER A 209 -19.27 -14.81 4.85
CA SER A 209 -19.01 -16.10 4.19
C SER A 209 -18.09 -15.92 2.96
N GLN A 210 -17.93 -16.99 2.18
CA GLN A 210 -17.14 -16.97 0.94
C GLN A 210 -17.76 -16.06 -0.13
N PHE A 211 -16.92 -15.65 -1.09
CA PHE A 211 -17.36 -14.97 -2.30
C PHE A 211 -18.16 -15.92 -3.20
N GLN A 212 -19.34 -15.49 -3.63
CA GLN A 212 -20.23 -16.21 -4.51
C GLN A 212 -20.09 -15.66 -5.94
N LYS A 213 -19.51 -16.46 -6.83
CA LYS A 213 -19.18 -16.01 -8.20
C LYS A 213 -20.43 -15.68 -9.03
N ASP A 214 -21.52 -16.41 -8.85
CA ASP A 214 -22.72 -16.27 -9.70
C ASP A 214 -23.43 -14.92 -9.49
N VAL A 215 -23.30 -14.35 -8.29
CA VAL A 215 -23.92 -13.06 -7.91
C VAL A 215 -22.89 -11.98 -7.59
N GLU A 216 -21.59 -12.29 -7.74
CA GLU A 216 -20.45 -11.43 -7.46
C GLU A 216 -20.45 -10.76 -6.07
N LYS A 217 -20.90 -11.48 -5.04
CA LYS A 217 -21.11 -10.97 -3.67
C LYS A 217 -20.50 -11.88 -2.60
N TYR A 218 -20.04 -11.31 -1.49
CA TYR A 218 -19.72 -12.10 -0.30
C TYR A 218 -20.99 -12.44 0.47
N GLY A 219 -21.14 -13.70 0.91
CA GLY A 219 -22.30 -14.06 1.73
C GLY A 219 -22.29 -13.37 3.10
N LYS A 220 -23.47 -13.18 3.69
CA LYS A 220 -23.73 -12.47 4.97
C LYS A 220 -23.57 -10.94 4.96
N ILE A 221 -23.34 -10.34 3.79
CA ILE A 221 -23.46 -8.89 3.61
C ILE A 221 -24.81 -8.62 2.96
N GLU A 222 -25.57 -7.67 3.50
CA GLU A 222 -26.76 -7.11 2.86
C GLU A 222 -26.33 -6.04 1.85
N TYR A 223 -26.62 -6.25 0.57
CA TYR A 223 -26.21 -5.34 -0.51
C TYR A 223 -27.42 -4.50 -0.94
N LEU A 224 -27.47 -3.28 -0.42
CA LEU A 224 -28.56 -2.33 -0.62
C LEU A 224 -28.47 -1.70 -2.01
N LYS A 225 -29.33 -2.15 -2.92
CA LYS A 225 -29.26 -1.79 -4.33
C LYS A 225 -29.54 -0.29 -4.54
N CYS A 226 -28.57 0.41 -5.12
CA CYS A 226 -28.65 1.83 -5.47
C CYS A 226 -28.54 1.96 -6.99
N THR A 227 -29.64 2.30 -7.65
CA THR A 227 -29.71 2.41 -9.11
C THR A 227 -30.15 3.81 -9.54
N PRO A 228 -29.96 4.19 -10.81
CA PRO A 228 -30.53 5.42 -11.34
C PRO A 228 -32.06 5.50 -11.13
N GLU A 229 -32.78 4.38 -11.25
CA GLU A 229 -34.25 4.33 -11.13
C GLU A 229 -34.74 4.62 -9.71
N ASN A 230 -33.97 4.28 -8.67
CA ASN A 230 -34.30 4.59 -7.28
C ASN A 230 -33.57 5.84 -6.74
N GLY A 231 -32.97 6.65 -7.63
CA GLY A 231 -32.25 7.86 -7.23
C GLY A 231 -31.00 7.57 -6.39
N PHE A 232 -30.40 6.39 -6.55
CA PHE A 232 -29.29 5.88 -5.75
C PHE A 232 -29.59 5.76 -4.25
N PHE A 233 -30.87 5.63 -3.89
CA PHE A 233 -31.31 5.37 -2.52
C PHE A 233 -32.04 4.01 -2.44
N PRO A 234 -31.64 3.11 -1.54
CA PRO A 234 -32.25 1.79 -1.46
C PRO A 234 -33.69 1.84 -0.94
N ASP A 235 -34.48 0.85 -1.33
CA ASP A 235 -35.81 0.59 -0.76
C ASP A 235 -35.61 -0.15 0.58
N LEU A 236 -35.99 0.49 1.70
CA LEU A 236 -35.64 0.09 3.08
C LEU A 236 -36.81 -0.58 3.82
#